data_AF-A0A651HLE4-F1
#
_entry.id   AF-A0A651HLE4-F1
#
_cell.length_a   1.000
_cell.length_b   1.000
_cell.length_c   1.000
_cell.angle_alpha   90.00
_cell.angle_beta   90.00
_cell.angle_gamma   90.00
#
_symmetry.space_group_name_H-M   'P 1'
#
loop_
_entity.id
_entity.type
_entity.pdbx_description
1 polymer ?
#
loop_
_entity_poly.entity_id
_entity_poly.type
_entity_poly.pdbx_seq_one_letter_code
_entity_poly.pdbx_strand_id
1 'polypeptide(L)'
;MPCATVHMQLSHRLFRRWRKEPFSAPILLSDPRVEEAFLHGAMGPDMGFIPGADRLVSEVAHYLRPGDLARALLREAGSPVEEAFAWGWASHVLGDVELHPVVGRAVGELLHGDRDRRVDAAENVEAHVSLEVGLDLCIYHAGRRSGEGLPRPPAIPHFRGSRIRHLTRALEETYGLPWDGKELLRAHQRAARLTAWWPRALEALALRRGSQPEEEGVRPVRWLLDGAQAFTERGSAVRGFLGVRIPPGWVMEEVNRRMEGFEDRFQALVDSGLEGMENRNLETGETAGPGLGHPASDEVAERVERIRSIPLPSVP
;
A
#
# COMPACT_ATOMS: atom_id res chain seq x y z
N MET A 1 0.64 2.11 -4.24
CA MET A 1 -0.29 2.05 -3.10
C MET A 1 -1.45 3.03 -3.20
N PRO A 2 -2.41 2.69 -4.03
CA PRO A 2 -3.81 2.89 -3.69
C PRO A 2 -4.27 2.02 -2.48
N CYS A 3 -5.50 2.19 -1.97
CA CYS A 3 -6.04 1.52 -0.78
C CYS A 3 -5.34 1.79 0.58
N ALA A 4 -4.66 2.93 0.70
CA ALA A 4 -3.95 3.36 1.90
C ALA A 4 -4.83 3.30 3.17
N THR A 5 -6.10 3.71 3.07
CA THR A 5 -7.02 3.71 4.22
C THR A 5 -7.42 2.30 4.63
N VAL A 6 -7.56 1.38 3.66
CA VAL A 6 -7.81 -0.02 3.98
C VAL A 6 -6.68 -0.63 4.80
N HIS A 7 -5.41 -0.45 4.40
CA HIS A 7 -4.27 -0.95 5.18
C HIS A 7 -4.19 -0.35 6.58
N MET A 8 -4.48 0.94 6.72
CA MET A 8 -4.53 1.59 8.03
C MET A 8 -5.68 1.04 8.89
N GLN A 9 -6.81 0.67 8.29
CA GLN A 9 -7.92 0.05 9.02
C GLN A 9 -7.57 -1.38 9.46
N LEU A 10 -6.95 -2.19 8.59
CA LEU A 10 -6.43 -3.51 8.93
C LEU A 10 -5.41 -3.44 10.07
N SER A 11 -4.47 -2.51 9.96
CA SER A 11 -3.46 -2.26 11.01
C SER A 11 -4.12 -1.87 12.33
N HIS A 12 -5.11 -0.97 12.30
CA HIS A 12 -5.81 -0.54 13.51
C HIS A 12 -6.53 -1.71 14.20
N ARG A 13 -7.13 -2.62 13.42
CA ARG A 13 -7.75 -3.86 13.94
C ARG A 13 -6.73 -4.77 14.63
N LEU A 14 -5.57 -5.00 14.02
CA LEU A 14 -4.47 -5.75 14.64
C LEU A 14 -4.05 -5.15 15.99
N PHE A 15 -3.81 -3.83 16.04
CA PHE A 15 -3.46 -3.17 17.30
C PHE A 15 -4.59 -3.22 18.34
N ARG A 16 -5.86 -3.14 17.94
CA ARG A 16 -6.99 -3.33 18.86
C ARG A 16 -7.00 -4.73 19.46
N ARG A 17 -6.73 -5.77 18.66
CA ARG A 17 -6.60 -7.14 19.16
C ARG A 17 -5.42 -7.27 20.11
N TRP A 18 -4.22 -6.86 19.70
CA TRP A 18 -3.02 -6.97 20.51
C TRP A 18 -3.09 -6.17 21.81
N ARG A 19 -3.80 -5.04 21.87
CA ARG A 19 -4.04 -4.34 23.14
C ARG A 19 -4.95 -5.12 24.10
N LYS A 20 -5.85 -5.96 23.59
CA LYS A 20 -6.69 -6.87 24.39
C LYS A 20 -5.94 -8.16 24.76
N GLU A 21 -5.07 -8.63 23.86
CA GLU A 21 -4.28 -9.86 23.98
C GLU A 21 -2.78 -9.58 23.77
N PRO A 22 -2.08 -8.89 24.72
CA PRO A 22 -0.72 -8.42 24.48
C PRO A 22 0.31 -9.52 24.22
N PHE A 23 0.06 -10.73 24.72
CA PHE A 23 0.96 -11.87 24.54
C PHE A 23 0.95 -12.44 23.11
N SER A 24 -0.04 -12.10 22.28
CA SER A 24 -0.07 -12.51 20.87
C SER A 24 0.61 -11.51 19.94
N ALA A 25 1.02 -10.35 20.47
CA ALA A 25 1.65 -9.30 19.68
C ALA A 25 3.10 -9.69 19.34
N PRO A 26 3.52 -9.63 18.07
CA PRO A 26 4.92 -9.87 17.68
C PRO A 26 5.81 -8.66 17.97
N ILE A 27 5.28 -7.63 18.64
CA ILE A 27 5.90 -6.31 18.79
C ILE A 27 5.67 -5.74 20.18
N LEU A 28 6.61 -4.90 20.63
CA LEU A 28 6.52 -4.24 21.94
C LEU A 28 5.53 -3.08 21.93
N LEU A 29 4.27 -3.34 22.32
CA LEU A 29 3.19 -2.36 22.32
C LEU A 29 3.39 -1.14 23.24
N SER A 30 4.30 -1.21 24.21
CA SER A 30 4.56 -0.12 25.15
C SER A 30 5.38 1.03 24.55
N ASP A 31 6.03 0.82 23.40
CA ASP A 31 6.79 1.86 22.71
C ASP A 31 5.96 2.45 21.55
N PRO A 32 5.54 3.72 21.62
CA PRO A 32 4.73 4.34 20.56
C PRO A 32 5.45 4.40 19.20
N ARG A 33 6.79 4.30 19.17
CA ARG A 33 7.57 4.28 17.92
C ARG A 33 7.37 2.98 17.14
N VAL A 34 7.01 1.90 17.82
CA VAL A 34 6.73 0.59 17.23
C VAL A 34 5.43 0.66 16.43
N GLU A 35 4.38 1.29 16.97
CA GLU A 35 3.14 1.51 16.23
C GLU A 35 3.37 2.37 14.99
N GLU A 36 4.13 3.46 15.10
CA GLU A 36 4.49 4.29 13.94
C GLU A 36 5.25 3.50 12.87
N ALA A 37 6.20 2.65 13.28
CA ALA A 37 6.98 1.84 12.37
C ALA A 37 6.14 0.77 11.67
N PHE A 38 5.25 0.11 12.41
CA PHE A 38 4.29 -0.83 11.83
C PHE A 38 3.42 -0.16 10.78
N LEU A 39 2.85 1.01 11.09
CA LEU A 39 2.03 1.76 10.14
C LEU A 39 2.84 2.20 8.90
N HIS A 40 4.13 2.54 9.05
CA HIS A 40 5.01 2.76 7.89
C HIS A 40 5.21 1.51 7.05
N GLY A 41 5.44 0.36 7.68
CA GLY A 41 5.58 -0.93 6.98
C GLY A 41 4.30 -1.33 6.26
N ALA A 42 3.14 -1.12 6.89
CA ALA A 42 1.81 -1.38 6.32
C ALA A 42 1.48 -0.49 5.12
N MET A 43 2.22 0.61 4.95
CA MET A 43 2.18 1.49 3.79
C MET A 43 3.30 1.19 2.78
N GLY A 44 4.28 0.36 3.10
CA GLY A 44 5.32 0.01 2.14
C GLY A 44 6.67 -0.34 2.73
N PRO A 45 7.51 -0.97 1.89
CA PRO A 45 8.28 -0.21 0.89
C PRO A 45 7.57 0.15 -0.43
N ASP A 46 6.34 -0.31 -0.67
CA ASP A 46 5.52 0.00 -1.86
C ASP A 46 4.98 1.46 -1.99
N MET A 47 5.73 2.42 -1.47
CA MET A 47 5.42 3.84 -1.61
C MET A 47 5.96 4.47 -2.90
N GLY A 48 6.68 3.72 -3.72
CA GLY A 48 7.28 4.13 -5.00
C GLY A 48 6.30 4.63 -6.07
N PHE A 49 5.02 4.27 -5.95
CA PHE A 49 3.96 4.78 -6.83
C PHE A 49 3.46 6.18 -6.45
N ILE A 50 3.92 6.74 -5.33
CA ILE A 50 3.66 8.14 -4.97
C ILE A 50 4.58 9.04 -5.82
N PRO A 51 4.09 10.17 -6.38
CA PRO A 51 4.90 11.05 -7.21
C PRO A 51 6.25 11.42 -6.58
N GLY A 52 7.34 11.14 -7.29
CA GLY A 52 8.71 11.42 -6.85
C GLY A 52 9.30 10.41 -5.87
N ALA A 53 8.66 9.26 -5.66
CA ALA A 53 9.25 8.12 -4.96
C ALA A 53 10.02 7.20 -5.92
N ASP A 54 10.73 6.22 -5.36
CA ASP A 54 11.50 5.25 -6.15
C ASP A 54 10.57 4.14 -6.65
N ARG A 55 10.23 4.21 -7.94
CA ARG A 55 9.31 3.27 -8.57
C ARG A 55 9.85 1.85 -8.61
N LEU A 56 11.17 1.66 -8.74
CA LEU A 56 11.75 0.32 -8.88
C LEU A 56 11.59 -0.48 -7.58
N VAL A 57 11.76 0.16 -6.42
CA VAL A 57 11.54 -0.48 -5.11
C VAL A 57 10.11 -1.01 -4.99
N SER A 58 9.14 -0.17 -5.36
CA SER A 58 7.74 -0.57 -5.43
C SER A 58 7.54 -1.75 -6.37
N GLU A 59 8.01 -1.65 -7.61
CA GLU A 59 7.85 -2.69 -8.62
C GLU A 59 8.39 -4.05 -8.16
N VAL A 60 9.60 -4.10 -7.60
CA VAL A 60 10.17 -5.38 -7.15
C VAL A 60 9.46 -5.93 -5.92
N ALA A 61 9.08 -5.05 -4.97
CA ALA A 61 8.35 -5.42 -3.77
C ALA A 61 6.93 -5.90 -4.07
N HIS A 62 6.28 -5.33 -5.08
CA HIS A 62 4.89 -5.58 -5.43
C HIS A 62 4.73 -6.79 -6.37
N TYR A 63 5.66 -6.96 -7.33
CA TYR A 63 5.47 -7.92 -8.43
C TYR A 63 6.37 -9.16 -8.40
N LEU A 64 7.47 -9.17 -7.62
CA LEU A 64 8.44 -10.26 -7.68
C LEU A 64 8.45 -11.14 -6.42
N ARG A 65 8.93 -10.63 -5.29
CA ARG A 65 9.14 -11.45 -4.07
C ARG A 65 8.73 -10.74 -2.78
N PRO A 66 7.46 -10.31 -2.64
CA PRO A 66 6.98 -9.60 -1.45
C PRO A 66 7.17 -10.38 -0.15
N GLY A 67 6.91 -11.68 -0.17
CA GLY A 67 7.03 -12.56 1.01
C GLY A 67 8.49 -12.76 1.44
N ASP A 68 9.41 -12.95 0.48
CA ASP A 68 10.84 -13.01 0.80
C ASP A 68 11.34 -11.67 1.35
N LEU A 69 10.85 -10.55 0.81
CA LEU A 69 11.18 -9.23 1.35
C LEU A 69 10.71 -9.08 2.80
N ALA A 70 9.54 -9.61 3.16
CA ALA A 70 9.06 -9.62 4.55
C ALA A 70 9.99 -10.43 5.46
N ARG A 71 10.41 -11.62 5.02
CA ARG A 71 11.37 -12.45 5.76
C ARG A 71 12.74 -11.78 5.89
N ALA A 72 13.24 -11.16 4.82
CA ALA A 72 14.52 -10.44 4.83
C ALA A 72 14.46 -9.21 5.77
N LEU A 73 13.36 -8.45 5.74
CA LEU A 73 13.15 -7.34 6.67
C LEU A 73 13.14 -7.80 8.13
N LEU A 74 12.50 -8.94 8.45
CA LEU A 74 12.55 -9.47 9.82
C LEU A 74 13.97 -9.93 10.21
N ARG A 75 14.66 -10.63 9.32
CA ARG A 75 16.03 -11.12 9.57
C ARG A 75 17.06 -10.00 9.75
N GLU A 76 16.93 -8.92 8.98
CA GLU A 76 17.82 -7.75 9.06
C GLU A 76 17.46 -6.78 10.19
N ALA A 77 16.34 -6.98 10.89
CA ALA A 77 15.93 -6.12 11.99
C ALA A 77 16.91 -6.20 13.16
N GLY A 78 17.50 -5.06 13.53
CA GLY A 78 18.39 -4.94 14.70
C GLY A 78 17.75 -4.25 15.89
N SER A 79 16.45 -3.95 15.82
CA SER A 79 15.71 -3.23 16.85
C SER A 79 14.21 -3.50 16.79
N PRO A 80 13.46 -3.31 17.91
CA PRO A 80 12.01 -3.48 17.93
C PRO A 80 11.24 -2.61 16.93
N VAL A 81 11.79 -1.44 16.58
CA VAL A 81 11.17 -0.51 15.62
C VAL A 81 11.36 -1.01 14.18
N GLU A 82 12.51 -1.62 13.85
CA GLU A 82 12.74 -2.24 12.54
C GLU A 82 11.94 -3.54 12.38
N GLU A 83 11.82 -4.33 13.45
CA GLU A 83 10.97 -5.51 13.49
C GLU A 83 9.49 -5.15 13.27
N ALA A 84 9.01 -4.08 13.93
CA ALA A 84 7.65 -3.60 13.72
C ALA A 84 7.39 -3.14 12.28
N PHE A 85 8.35 -2.47 11.65
CA PHE A 85 8.26 -2.13 10.23
C PHE A 85 8.14 -3.38 9.35
N ALA A 86 8.92 -4.43 9.64
CA ALA A 86 8.85 -5.69 8.91
C ALA A 86 7.48 -6.38 9.05
N TRP A 87 6.92 -6.44 10.27
CA TRP A 87 5.55 -6.94 10.50
C TRP A 87 4.48 -6.08 9.84
N GLY A 88 4.69 -4.77 9.78
CA GLY A 88 3.85 -3.86 8.98
C GLY A 88 3.83 -4.26 7.51
N TRP A 89 5.00 -4.51 6.91
CA TRP A 89 5.09 -4.96 5.52
C TRP A 89 4.42 -6.33 5.33
N ALA A 90 4.59 -7.27 6.26
CA ALA A 90 3.86 -8.54 6.22
C ALA A 90 2.33 -8.33 6.19
N SER A 91 1.82 -7.36 6.97
CA SER A 91 0.40 -7.03 6.97
C SER A 91 -0.04 -6.38 5.65
N HIS A 92 0.83 -5.60 5.03
CA HIS A 92 0.59 -5.03 3.70
C HIS A 92 0.45 -6.13 2.65
N VAL A 93 1.43 -7.04 2.60
CA VAL A 93 1.45 -8.19 1.67
C VAL A 93 0.18 -9.02 1.77
N LEU A 94 -0.23 -9.38 3.00
CA LEU A 94 -1.48 -10.13 3.20
C LEU A 94 -2.71 -9.33 2.72
N GLY A 95 -2.74 -8.03 3.01
CA GLY A 95 -3.83 -7.15 2.59
C GLY A 95 -3.98 -7.09 1.07
N ASP A 96 -2.91 -6.81 0.34
CA ASP A 96 -2.95 -6.67 -1.12
C ASP A 96 -3.34 -7.98 -1.79
N VAL A 97 -2.72 -9.09 -1.40
CA VAL A 97 -3.05 -10.43 -1.93
C VAL A 97 -4.54 -10.75 -1.81
N GLU A 98 -5.19 -10.28 -0.74
CA GLU A 98 -6.61 -10.53 -0.53
C GLU A 98 -7.53 -9.50 -1.21
N LEU A 99 -7.08 -8.26 -1.41
CA LEU A 99 -7.94 -7.12 -1.74
C LEU A 99 -7.75 -6.58 -3.15
N HIS A 100 -6.52 -6.48 -3.67
CA HIS A 100 -6.27 -6.01 -5.05
C HIS A 100 -7.01 -6.84 -6.10
N PRO A 101 -7.13 -8.18 -5.99
CA PRO A 101 -7.92 -8.95 -6.96
C PRO A 101 -9.40 -8.55 -6.99
N VAL A 102 -9.94 -8.04 -5.88
CA VAL A 102 -11.31 -7.51 -5.81
C VAL A 102 -11.40 -6.18 -6.57
N VAL A 103 -10.41 -5.31 -6.40
CA VAL A 103 -10.29 -4.04 -7.13
C VAL A 103 -10.18 -4.30 -8.63
N GLY A 104 -9.30 -5.18 -9.07
CA GLY A 104 -9.13 -5.47 -10.50
C GLY A 104 -10.41 -6.01 -11.15
N ARG A 105 -11.21 -6.84 -10.47
CA ARG A 105 -12.53 -7.27 -10.95
C ARG A 105 -13.54 -6.11 -11.00
N ALA A 106 -13.47 -5.18 -10.05
CA ALA A 106 -14.31 -3.98 -10.05
C ALA A 106 -13.96 -3.03 -11.21
N VAL A 107 -12.68 -2.89 -11.54
CA VAL A 107 -12.22 -2.15 -12.71
C VAL A 107 -12.70 -2.84 -13.99
N GLY A 108 -12.63 -4.17 -14.03
CA GLY A 108 -13.22 -5.00 -15.09
C GLY A 108 -14.68 -4.68 -15.37
N GLU A 109 -15.51 -4.71 -14.32
CA GLU A 109 -16.93 -4.36 -14.43
C GLU A 109 -17.12 -2.89 -14.86
N LEU A 110 -16.33 -1.97 -14.32
CA LEU A 110 -16.43 -0.55 -14.64
C LEU A 110 -16.12 -0.27 -16.12
N LEU A 111 -15.14 -0.95 -16.70
CA LEU A 111 -14.67 -0.69 -18.07
C LEU A 111 -15.35 -1.56 -19.12
N HIS A 112 -15.74 -2.78 -18.75
CA HIS A 112 -16.21 -3.80 -19.69
C HIS A 112 -17.57 -4.40 -19.34
N GLY A 113 -18.14 -4.06 -18.17
CA GLY A 113 -19.37 -4.68 -17.70
C GLY A 113 -19.21 -6.15 -17.30
N ASP A 114 -17.97 -6.61 -17.10
CA ASP A 114 -17.62 -8.00 -16.83
C ASP A 114 -16.69 -8.10 -15.61
N ARG A 115 -17.13 -8.81 -14.57
CA ARG A 115 -16.37 -9.02 -13.33
C ARG A 115 -15.35 -10.14 -13.44
N ASP A 116 -15.51 -11.04 -14.41
CA ASP A 116 -14.58 -12.16 -14.61
C ASP A 116 -13.33 -11.69 -15.38
N ARG A 117 -13.44 -10.56 -16.09
CA ARG A 117 -12.30 -9.86 -16.67
C ARG A 117 -11.65 -8.93 -15.65
N ARG A 118 -10.65 -9.42 -14.92
CA ARG A 118 -9.78 -8.56 -14.08
C ARG A 118 -9.02 -7.56 -14.97
N VAL A 119 -8.95 -6.30 -14.56
CA VAL A 119 -8.14 -5.26 -15.19
C VAL A 119 -7.18 -4.69 -14.16
N ASP A 120 -5.89 -4.84 -14.44
CA ASP A 120 -4.81 -4.49 -13.53
C ASP A 120 -4.42 -3.00 -13.68
N ALA A 121 -3.75 -2.44 -12.67
CA ALA A 121 -3.32 -1.04 -12.68
C ALA A 121 -2.40 -0.69 -13.85
N ALA A 122 -1.61 -1.67 -14.32
CA ALA A 122 -0.76 -1.53 -15.50
C ALA A 122 -1.55 -1.34 -16.81
N GLU A 123 -2.77 -1.90 -16.90
CA GLU A 123 -3.67 -1.75 -18.05
C GLU A 123 -4.45 -0.43 -17.97
N ASN A 124 -4.95 -0.04 -16.78
CA ASN A 124 -5.70 1.20 -16.62
C ASN A 124 -5.54 1.85 -15.24
N VAL A 125 -4.42 2.56 -15.04
CA VAL A 125 -4.11 3.22 -13.75
C VAL A 125 -5.12 4.30 -13.35
N GLU A 126 -5.74 5.02 -14.30
CA GLU A 126 -6.77 6.03 -13.98
C GLU A 126 -7.99 5.39 -13.32
N ALA A 127 -8.52 4.31 -13.91
CA ALA A 127 -9.69 3.62 -13.38
C ALA A 127 -9.40 2.89 -12.07
N HIS A 128 -8.21 2.28 -11.98
CA HIS A 128 -7.76 1.56 -10.79
C HIS A 128 -7.69 2.52 -9.59
N VAL A 129 -6.87 3.59 -9.69
CA VAL A 129 -6.70 4.60 -8.63
C VAL A 129 -8.04 5.25 -8.26
N SER A 130 -8.89 5.50 -9.25
CA SER A 130 -10.22 6.09 -9.02
C SER A 130 -11.12 5.23 -8.13
N LEU A 131 -11.16 3.92 -8.37
CA LEU A 131 -11.96 2.98 -7.58
C LEU A 131 -11.39 2.79 -6.17
N GLU A 132 -10.08 2.74 -6.04
CA GLU A 132 -9.41 2.50 -4.76
C GLU A 132 -9.50 3.71 -3.83
N VAL A 133 -9.39 4.92 -4.36
CA VAL A 133 -9.68 6.14 -3.60
C VAL A 133 -11.15 6.16 -3.18
N GLY A 134 -12.05 5.65 -4.01
CA GLY A 134 -13.46 5.49 -3.65
C GLY A 134 -13.68 4.48 -2.53
N LEU A 135 -12.96 3.36 -2.57
CA LEU A 135 -12.96 2.36 -1.50
C LEU A 135 -12.41 2.95 -0.19
N ASP A 136 -11.28 3.65 -0.25
CA ASP A 136 -10.70 4.36 0.90
C ASP A 136 -11.69 5.35 1.51
N LEU A 137 -12.39 6.11 0.67
CA LEU A 137 -13.42 7.04 1.12
C LEU A 137 -14.59 6.33 1.82
N CYS A 138 -15.04 5.19 1.28
CA CYS A 138 -16.08 4.36 1.89
C CYS A 138 -15.65 3.83 3.27
N ILE A 139 -14.45 3.28 3.38
CA ILE A 139 -13.89 2.75 4.63
C ILE A 139 -13.66 3.87 5.65
N TYR A 140 -13.11 5.01 5.22
CA TYR A 140 -12.93 6.20 6.06
C TYR A 140 -14.26 6.62 6.70
N HIS A 141 -15.33 6.74 5.90
CA HIS A 141 -16.65 7.10 6.42
C HIS A 141 -17.28 6.02 7.29
N ALA A 142 -17.09 4.73 6.96
CA ALA A 142 -17.60 3.62 7.78
C ALA A 142 -16.95 3.62 9.17
N GLY A 143 -15.63 3.82 9.25
CA GLY A 143 -14.88 3.93 10.52
C GLY A 143 -15.37 5.11 11.38
N ARG A 144 -15.66 6.27 10.76
CA ARG A 144 -16.24 7.43 11.48
C ARG A 144 -17.59 7.15 12.11
N ARG A 145 -18.47 6.44 11.40
CA ARG A 145 -19.84 6.16 11.86
C ARG A 145 -19.91 5.10 12.94
N SER A 146 -19.06 4.09 12.84
CA SER A 146 -19.03 2.94 13.76
C SER A 146 -18.34 3.24 15.09
N GLY A 147 -17.64 4.37 15.21
CA GLY A 147 -16.86 4.70 16.40
C GLY A 147 -15.62 3.82 16.58
N GLU A 148 -15.25 3.02 15.56
CA GLU A 148 -14.05 2.18 15.54
C GLU A 148 -12.73 2.99 15.49
N GLY A 149 -12.82 4.32 15.48
CA GLY A 149 -11.70 5.21 15.27
C GLY A 149 -11.45 5.46 13.78
N LEU A 150 -10.65 6.48 13.51
CA LEU A 150 -10.21 6.77 12.15
C LEU A 150 -8.90 6.04 11.87
N PRO A 151 -8.80 5.28 10.76
CA PRO A 151 -7.51 4.85 10.25
C PRO A 151 -6.63 6.08 10.06
N ARG A 152 -5.48 6.11 10.74
CA ARG A 152 -4.53 7.23 10.69
C ARG A 152 -3.27 6.79 9.95
N PRO A 153 -2.72 7.61 9.06
CA PRO A 153 -1.38 7.37 8.54
C PRO A 153 -0.33 7.55 9.66
N PRO A 154 0.90 7.02 9.48
CA PRO A 154 1.97 7.31 10.41
C PRO A 154 2.30 8.81 10.40
N ALA A 155 2.48 9.38 11.59
CA ALA A 155 2.75 10.80 11.81
C ALA A 155 4.25 11.12 11.77
N ILE A 156 5.09 10.15 12.12
CA ILE A 156 6.52 10.32 12.29
C ILE A 156 7.26 9.47 11.26
N PRO A 157 8.13 10.04 10.39
CA PRO A 157 8.92 9.23 9.45
C PRO A 157 9.73 8.13 10.16
N HIS A 158 9.55 6.89 9.71
CA HIS A 158 10.28 5.74 10.24
C HIS A 158 11.77 5.81 9.89
N PHE A 159 12.13 5.93 8.61
CA PHE A 159 13.54 5.98 8.21
C PHE A 159 14.18 7.36 8.43
N ARG A 160 15.29 7.35 9.17
CA ARG A 160 16.16 8.51 9.42
C ARG A 160 17.61 8.07 9.52
N GLY A 161 18.51 8.84 8.93
CA GLY A 161 19.95 8.59 9.01
C GLY A 161 20.30 7.15 8.60
N SER A 162 20.98 6.44 9.49
CA SER A 162 21.42 5.06 9.28
C SER A 162 20.30 4.01 9.23
N ARG A 163 19.09 4.29 9.71
CA ARG A 163 18.00 3.29 9.76
C ARG A 163 17.58 2.83 8.37
N ILE A 164 17.78 3.64 7.34
CA ILE A 164 17.49 3.24 5.95
C ILE A 164 18.29 1.98 5.53
N ARG A 165 19.41 1.68 6.22
CA ARG A 165 20.20 0.47 5.97
C ARG A 165 19.44 -0.82 6.27
N HIS A 166 18.40 -0.79 7.09
CA HIS A 166 17.53 -1.95 7.30
C HIS A 166 16.81 -2.31 6.00
N LEU A 167 16.18 -1.32 5.37
CA LEU A 167 15.50 -1.52 4.08
C LEU A 167 16.49 -1.86 2.96
N THR A 168 17.62 -1.14 2.83
CA THR A 168 18.55 -1.43 1.72
C THR A 168 19.15 -2.82 1.82
N ARG A 169 19.48 -3.31 3.02
CA ARG A 169 20.01 -4.67 3.22
C ARG A 169 18.97 -5.73 2.90
N ALA A 170 17.72 -5.55 3.35
CA ALA A 170 16.64 -6.47 3.01
C ALA A 170 16.35 -6.50 1.50
N LEU A 171 16.38 -5.34 0.83
CA LEU A 171 16.22 -5.24 -0.62
C LEU A 171 17.40 -5.86 -1.39
N GLU A 172 18.64 -5.67 -0.92
CA GLU A 172 19.85 -6.30 -1.47
C GLU A 172 19.80 -7.82 -1.32
N GLU A 173 19.48 -8.30 -0.12
CA GLU A 173 19.36 -9.73 0.16
C GLU A 173 18.27 -10.38 -0.69
N THR A 174 17.12 -9.70 -0.82
CA THR A 174 16.00 -10.22 -1.61
C THR A 174 16.35 -10.14 -3.09
N TYR A 175 16.59 -8.96 -3.63
CA TYR A 175 16.64 -8.70 -5.07
C TYR A 175 18.03 -8.70 -5.69
N GLY A 176 19.10 -8.82 -4.90
CA GLY A 176 20.47 -8.82 -5.41
C GLY A 176 20.83 -7.56 -6.20
N LEU A 177 20.19 -6.43 -5.88
CA LEU A 177 20.43 -5.13 -6.50
C LEU A 177 21.05 -4.16 -5.48
N PRO A 178 22.04 -3.34 -5.86
CA PRO A 178 22.53 -2.27 -5.00
C PRO A 178 21.52 -1.12 -4.96
N TRP A 179 21.37 -0.48 -3.79
CA TRP A 179 20.48 0.68 -3.61
C TRP A 179 21.22 1.89 -3.06
N ASP A 180 21.00 3.07 -3.66
CA ASP A 180 21.47 4.32 -3.05
C ASP A 180 20.60 4.66 -1.84
N GLY A 181 21.10 4.36 -0.65
CA GLY A 181 20.40 4.65 0.60
C GLY A 181 20.06 6.13 0.82
N LYS A 182 20.80 7.08 0.24
CA LYS A 182 20.47 8.51 0.32
C LYS A 182 19.29 8.87 -0.58
N GLU A 183 19.25 8.30 -1.79
CA GLU A 183 18.11 8.48 -2.68
C GLU A 183 16.86 7.81 -2.12
N LEU A 184 16.98 6.58 -1.66
CA LEU A 184 15.87 5.83 -1.09
C LEU A 184 15.31 6.50 0.18
N LEU A 185 16.18 7.02 1.05
CA LEU A 185 15.76 7.79 2.22
C LEU A 185 14.97 9.05 1.82
N ARG A 186 15.46 9.79 0.81
CA ARG A 186 14.77 11.00 0.32
C ARG A 186 13.41 10.65 -0.28
N ALA A 187 13.35 9.61 -1.11
CA ALA A 187 12.11 9.12 -1.72
C ALA A 187 11.09 8.73 -0.65
N HIS A 188 11.49 7.90 0.31
CA HIS A 188 10.61 7.44 1.39
C HIS A 188 10.13 8.60 2.27
N GLN A 189 10.99 9.55 2.63
CA GLN A 189 10.59 10.72 3.43
C GLN A 189 9.61 11.64 2.69
N ARG A 190 9.74 11.80 1.37
CA ARG A 190 8.75 12.52 0.56
C ARG A 190 7.41 11.79 0.57
N ALA A 191 7.43 10.50 0.31
CA ALA A 191 6.22 9.68 0.26
C ALA A 191 5.47 9.65 1.61
N ALA A 192 6.19 9.50 2.72
CA ALA A 192 5.64 9.59 4.07
C ALA A 192 4.98 10.95 4.35
N ARG A 193 5.60 12.06 3.92
CA ARG A 193 5.02 13.41 4.08
C ARG A 193 3.74 13.56 3.28
N LEU A 194 3.70 13.09 2.04
CA LEU A 194 2.48 13.16 1.20
C LEU A 194 1.35 12.31 1.80
N THR A 195 1.69 11.11 2.26
CA THR A 195 0.74 10.19 2.91
C THR A 195 0.13 10.78 4.18
N ALA A 196 0.88 11.56 4.96
CA ALA A 196 0.34 12.23 6.15
C ALA A 196 -0.81 13.22 5.85
N TRP A 197 -0.93 13.70 4.60
CA TRP A 197 -2.03 14.56 4.16
C TRP A 197 -3.25 13.77 3.64
N TRP A 198 -3.14 12.44 3.52
CA TRP A 198 -4.17 11.58 2.94
C TRP A 198 -5.58 11.78 3.52
N PRO A 199 -5.79 11.81 4.86
CA PRO A 199 -7.13 11.98 5.42
C PRO A 199 -7.78 13.31 5.03
N ARG A 200 -7.00 14.40 4.97
CA ARG A 200 -7.50 15.73 4.55
C ARG A 200 -7.88 15.73 3.07
N ALA A 201 -7.12 15.02 2.25
CA ALA A 201 -7.42 14.89 0.83
C ALA A 201 -8.72 14.09 0.63
N LEU A 202 -8.93 12.99 1.37
CA LEU A 202 -10.19 12.26 1.38
C LEU A 202 -11.37 13.13 1.83
N GLU A 203 -11.21 13.96 2.85
CA GLU A 203 -12.26 14.89 3.30
C GLU A 203 -12.63 15.91 2.22
N ALA A 204 -11.64 16.49 1.53
CA ALA A 204 -11.90 17.40 0.41
C ALA A 204 -12.64 16.70 -0.75
N LEU A 205 -12.25 15.46 -1.07
CA LEU A 205 -12.93 14.64 -2.09
C LEU A 205 -14.36 14.24 -1.65
N ALA A 206 -14.58 13.98 -0.36
CA ALA A 206 -15.90 13.72 0.21
C ALA A 206 -16.83 14.93 0.03
N LEU A 207 -16.34 16.13 0.34
CA LEU A 207 -17.05 17.39 0.17
C LEU A 207 -17.39 17.66 -1.30
N ARG A 208 -16.52 17.27 -2.23
CA ARG A 208 -16.81 17.35 -3.67
C ARG A 208 -18.03 16.51 -4.06
N ARG A 209 -18.22 15.34 -3.43
CA ARG A 209 -19.29 14.40 -3.73
C ARG A 209 -20.61 14.68 -2.99
N GLY A 210 -20.57 15.33 -1.83
CA GLY A 210 -21.72 15.45 -0.91
C GLY A 210 -22.98 16.10 -1.48
N SER A 211 -24.10 15.38 -1.41
CA SER A 211 -25.46 15.78 -1.81
C SER A 211 -26.19 16.69 -0.79
N GLN A 212 -25.46 17.46 0.02
CA GLN A 212 -26.05 18.42 0.96
C GLN A 212 -26.40 19.74 0.22
N PRO A 213 -27.49 20.44 0.60
CA PRO A 213 -27.83 21.72 0.01
C PRO A 213 -26.66 22.69 0.18
N GLU A 214 -26.48 23.53 -0.82
CA GLU A 214 -25.30 24.37 -1.07
C GLU A 214 -24.87 25.20 0.15
N GLU A 215 -23.94 24.68 0.96
CA GLU A 215 -23.16 25.53 1.86
C GLU A 215 -22.20 26.36 0.99
N GLU A 216 -22.30 27.69 1.08
CA GLU A 216 -21.48 28.64 0.29
C GLU A 216 -19.97 28.38 0.42
N GLY A 217 -19.52 27.77 1.52
CA GLY A 217 -18.11 27.41 1.74
C GLY A 217 -17.60 26.20 0.94
N VAL A 218 -18.48 25.34 0.40
CA VAL A 218 -18.08 24.09 -0.29
C VAL A 218 -17.89 24.30 -1.80
N ARG A 219 -18.59 25.28 -2.39
CA ARG A 219 -18.54 25.63 -3.83
C ARG A 219 -17.11 25.96 -4.33
N PRO A 220 -16.30 26.77 -3.62
CA PRO A 220 -14.94 27.10 -4.08
C PRO A 220 -14.03 25.87 -4.18
N VAL A 221 -14.14 24.95 -3.21
CA VAL A 221 -13.34 23.71 -3.18
C VAL A 221 -13.71 22.80 -4.35
N ARG A 222 -15.01 22.65 -4.64
CA ARG A 222 -15.51 21.88 -5.81
C ARG A 222 -14.97 22.43 -7.11
N TRP A 223 -15.15 23.74 -7.33
CA TRP A 223 -14.69 24.40 -8.56
C TRP A 223 -13.17 24.25 -8.76
N LEU A 224 -12.37 24.40 -7.69
CA LEU A 224 -10.93 24.18 -7.73
C LEU A 224 -10.56 22.75 -8.14
N LEU A 225 -11.24 21.74 -7.56
CA LEU A 225 -10.97 20.33 -7.87
C LEU A 225 -11.42 19.96 -9.30
N ASP A 226 -12.56 20.47 -9.75
CA ASP A 226 -13.06 20.28 -11.12
C ASP A 226 -12.10 20.92 -12.15
N GLY A 227 -11.65 22.15 -11.86
CA GLY A 227 -10.66 22.85 -12.65
C GLY A 227 -9.33 22.08 -12.69
N ALA A 228 -8.82 21.65 -11.54
CA ALA A 228 -7.59 20.87 -11.45
C ALA A 228 -7.68 19.58 -12.28
N GLN A 229 -8.78 18.83 -12.18
CA GLN A 229 -8.97 17.60 -12.96
C GLN A 229 -9.02 17.88 -14.47
N ALA A 230 -9.61 18.99 -14.92
CA ALA A 230 -9.68 19.33 -16.34
C ALA A 230 -8.30 19.50 -17.00
N PHE A 231 -7.27 19.87 -16.23
CA PHE A 231 -5.89 20.02 -16.70
C PHE A 231 -5.02 18.77 -16.49
N THR A 232 -5.59 17.68 -15.95
CA THR A 232 -4.84 16.41 -15.79
C THR A 232 -4.85 15.57 -17.05
N GLU A 233 -3.71 14.94 -17.33
CA GLU A 233 -3.53 14.01 -18.44
C GLU A 233 -4.49 12.81 -18.32
N ARG A 234 -5.13 12.43 -19.44
CA ARG A 234 -5.96 11.23 -19.53
C ARG A 234 -5.11 9.98 -19.32
N GLY A 235 -5.65 9.01 -18.59
CA GLY A 235 -4.94 7.79 -18.22
C GLY A 235 -3.95 7.96 -17.06
N SER A 236 -3.87 9.13 -16.42
CA SER A 236 -2.93 9.36 -15.31
C SER A 236 -3.51 8.99 -13.94
N ALA A 237 -2.66 8.56 -13.01
CA ALA A 237 -3.03 8.32 -11.61
C ALA A 237 -3.61 9.57 -10.93
N VAL A 238 -3.10 10.76 -11.26
CA VAL A 238 -3.60 12.03 -10.70
C VAL A 238 -5.03 12.30 -11.12
N ARG A 239 -5.36 12.02 -12.38
CA ARG A 239 -6.73 12.14 -12.88
C ARG A 239 -7.67 11.14 -12.21
N GLY A 240 -7.22 9.90 -12.01
CA GLY A 240 -7.96 8.88 -11.28
C GLY A 240 -8.25 9.30 -9.84
N PHE A 241 -7.22 9.79 -9.15
CA PHE A 241 -7.31 10.29 -7.78
C PHE A 241 -8.34 11.41 -7.61
N LEU A 242 -8.35 12.38 -8.52
CA LEU A 242 -9.36 13.44 -8.51
C LEU A 242 -10.73 12.90 -8.93
N GLY A 243 -10.77 12.01 -9.92
CA GLY A 243 -11.98 11.44 -10.52
C GLY A 243 -12.56 10.25 -9.78
N VAL A 244 -12.76 10.35 -8.46
CA VAL A 244 -13.20 9.25 -7.57
C VAL A 244 -14.46 8.52 -8.05
N ARG A 245 -14.40 7.18 -8.09
CA ARG A 245 -15.53 6.28 -8.37
C ARG A 245 -15.86 5.47 -7.13
N ILE A 246 -17.11 5.51 -6.69
CA ILE A 246 -17.50 4.69 -5.52
C ILE A 246 -17.65 3.24 -5.97
N PRO A 247 -17.03 2.29 -5.24
CA PRO A 247 -17.12 0.89 -5.56
C PRO A 247 -18.58 0.40 -5.49
N PRO A 248 -18.98 -0.54 -6.36
CA PRO A 248 -20.31 -1.15 -6.31
C PRO A 248 -20.49 -1.96 -5.01
N GLY A 249 -21.75 -2.22 -4.64
CA GLY A 249 -22.08 -2.84 -3.34
C GLY A 249 -21.41 -4.18 -3.08
N TRP A 250 -21.25 -5.02 -4.12
CA TRP A 250 -20.60 -6.33 -4.00
C TRP A 250 -19.10 -6.21 -3.65
N VAL A 251 -18.42 -5.14 -4.09
CA VAL A 251 -17.02 -4.90 -3.72
C VAL A 251 -16.93 -4.62 -2.24
N MET A 252 -17.81 -3.77 -1.72
CA MET A 252 -17.85 -3.48 -0.28
C MET A 252 -18.16 -4.72 0.54
N GLU A 253 -19.08 -5.58 0.08
CA GLU A 253 -19.39 -6.84 0.75
C GLU A 253 -18.19 -7.79 0.76
N GLU A 254 -17.53 -8.00 -0.38
CA GLU A 254 -16.35 -8.85 -0.47
C GLU A 254 -15.20 -8.31 0.37
N VAL A 255 -14.90 -7.00 0.28
CA VAL A 255 -13.85 -6.35 1.09
C VAL A 255 -14.14 -6.51 2.57
N ASN A 256 -15.37 -6.26 3.03
CA ASN A 256 -15.72 -6.46 4.43
C ASN A 256 -15.52 -7.92 4.85
N ARG A 257 -15.93 -8.89 4.02
CA ARG A 257 -15.75 -10.33 4.29
C ARG A 257 -14.27 -10.73 4.35
N ARG A 258 -13.41 -10.14 3.52
CA ARG A 258 -11.95 -10.35 3.61
C ARG A 258 -11.37 -9.68 4.86
N MET A 259 -11.81 -8.47 5.19
CA MET A 259 -11.37 -7.81 6.41
C MET A 259 -11.84 -8.54 7.68
N GLU A 260 -12.93 -9.31 7.61
CA GLU A 260 -13.35 -10.24 8.66
C GLU A 260 -12.37 -11.43 8.75
N GLY A 261 -11.87 -11.67 9.96
CA GLY A 261 -10.89 -12.73 10.22
C GLY A 261 -9.48 -12.43 9.70
N PHE A 262 -9.22 -11.22 9.21
CA PHE A 262 -7.87 -10.80 8.82
C PHE A 262 -6.90 -10.94 10.00
N GLU A 263 -7.34 -10.58 11.21
CA GLU A 263 -6.52 -10.68 12.42
C GLU A 263 -6.12 -12.13 12.73
N ASP A 264 -7.01 -13.10 12.51
CA ASP A 264 -6.71 -14.52 12.73
C ASP A 264 -5.70 -15.04 11.70
N ARG A 265 -5.89 -14.69 10.42
CA ARG A 265 -4.97 -15.08 9.35
C ARG A 265 -3.60 -14.44 9.52
N PHE A 266 -3.56 -13.17 9.93
CA PHE A 266 -2.31 -12.49 10.25
C PHE A 266 -1.63 -13.10 11.48
N GLN A 267 -2.38 -13.44 12.53
CA GLN A 267 -1.83 -14.11 13.70
C GLN A 267 -1.22 -15.48 13.34
N ALA A 268 -1.84 -16.25 12.44
CA ALA A 268 -1.24 -17.50 11.96
C ALA A 268 0.13 -17.29 11.26
N LEU A 269 0.30 -16.18 10.54
CA LEU A 269 1.59 -15.80 9.95
C LEU A 269 2.60 -15.37 11.02
N VAL A 270 2.15 -14.68 12.06
CA VAL A 270 2.98 -14.33 13.22
C VAL A 270 3.48 -15.59 13.92
N ASP A 271 2.56 -16.51 14.26
CA ASP A 271 2.85 -17.72 15.02
C ASP A 271 3.79 -18.68 14.27
N SER A 272 3.73 -18.67 12.93
CA SER A 272 4.60 -19.46 12.05
C SER A 272 5.89 -18.74 11.64
N GLY A 273 6.14 -17.51 12.09
CA GLY A 273 7.32 -16.75 11.68
C GLY A 273 7.39 -16.48 10.16
N LEU A 274 6.24 -16.26 9.52
CA LEU A 274 6.07 -16.08 8.07
C LEU A 274 6.34 -17.31 7.18
N GLU A 275 6.38 -18.53 7.71
CA GLU A 275 6.53 -19.74 6.88
C GLU A 275 5.40 -19.90 5.86
N GLY A 276 4.17 -19.51 6.20
CA GLY A 276 3.01 -19.54 5.30
C GLY A 276 2.91 -18.39 4.30
N MET A 277 3.84 -17.42 4.30
CA MET A 277 3.78 -16.26 3.41
C MET A 277 4.41 -16.57 2.04
N GLU A 278 3.57 -16.92 1.06
CA GLU A 278 4.00 -17.16 -0.32
C GLU A 278 4.42 -15.86 -1.04
N ASN A 279 5.29 -15.97 -2.05
CA ASN A 279 5.55 -14.88 -2.98
C ASN A 279 4.41 -14.81 -4.00
N ARG A 280 3.41 -13.98 -3.70
CA ARG A 280 2.30 -13.68 -4.60
C ARG A 280 2.46 -12.29 -5.18
N ASN A 281 2.03 -12.09 -6.42
CA ASN A 281 1.95 -10.78 -7.04
C ASN A 281 0.84 -10.02 -6.31
N LEU A 282 1.19 -8.85 -5.74
CA LEU A 282 0.28 -8.10 -4.88
C LEU A 282 -0.92 -7.53 -5.66
N GLU A 283 -0.82 -7.37 -6.98
CA GLU A 283 -1.92 -6.91 -7.83
C GLU A 283 -2.93 -8.03 -8.13
N THR A 284 -2.44 -9.24 -8.40
CA THR A 284 -3.28 -10.34 -8.89
C THR A 284 -3.65 -11.36 -7.83
N GLY A 285 -2.89 -11.41 -6.72
CA GLY A 285 -2.98 -12.44 -5.68
C GLY A 285 -2.50 -13.83 -6.14
N GLU A 286 -1.96 -13.94 -7.36
CA GLU A 286 -1.43 -15.16 -7.95
C GLU A 286 0.07 -15.30 -7.65
N THR A 287 0.68 -16.45 -7.95
CA THR A 287 2.11 -16.66 -7.72
C THR A 287 2.95 -15.63 -8.48
N ALA A 288 3.87 -14.95 -7.78
CA ALA A 288 4.79 -14.02 -8.40
C ALA A 288 6.00 -14.74 -8.99
N GLY A 289 6.45 -14.28 -10.17
CA GLY A 289 7.69 -14.73 -10.79
C GLY A 289 7.68 -14.62 -12.31
N PRO A 290 8.86 -14.65 -12.96
CA PRO A 290 8.98 -14.59 -14.42
C PRO A 290 8.25 -15.77 -15.08
N GLY A 291 7.33 -15.47 -16.00
CA GLY A 291 6.53 -16.42 -16.76
C GLY A 291 5.43 -17.13 -15.96
N LEU A 292 5.16 -16.71 -14.72
CA LEU A 292 4.30 -17.46 -13.79
C LEU A 292 3.04 -16.76 -13.32
N GLY A 293 2.84 -15.45 -13.57
CA GLY A 293 1.69 -14.79 -12.96
C GLY A 293 1.23 -13.45 -13.50
N HIS A 294 2.06 -12.65 -14.20
CA HIS A 294 1.62 -11.34 -14.70
C HIS A 294 2.65 -10.66 -15.62
N PRO A 295 2.26 -9.97 -16.72
CA PRO A 295 3.19 -9.25 -17.60
C PRO A 295 4.08 -8.23 -16.90
N ALA A 296 3.56 -7.52 -15.88
CA ALA A 296 4.41 -6.57 -15.12
C ALA A 296 5.44 -7.29 -14.24
N SER A 297 5.17 -8.51 -13.76
CA SER A 297 6.20 -9.31 -13.08
C SER A 297 7.33 -9.65 -14.05
N ASP A 298 7.00 -9.98 -15.29
CA ASP A 298 7.99 -10.30 -16.33
C ASP A 298 8.84 -9.08 -16.70
N GLU A 299 8.20 -7.94 -16.96
CA GLU A 299 8.87 -6.69 -17.30
C GLU A 299 9.85 -6.25 -16.19
N VAL A 300 9.40 -6.33 -14.93
CA VAL A 300 10.21 -5.97 -13.77
C VAL A 300 11.37 -6.95 -13.60
N ALA A 301 11.14 -8.25 -13.77
CA ALA A 301 12.21 -9.25 -13.71
C ALA A 301 13.28 -9.01 -14.78
N GLU A 302 12.87 -8.76 -16.03
CA GLU A 302 13.82 -8.42 -17.10
C GLU A 302 14.60 -7.14 -16.79
N ARG A 303 13.94 -6.14 -16.20
CA ARG A 303 14.61 -4.91 -15.77
C ARG A 303 15.64 -5.17 -14.69
N VAL A 304 15.33 -6.01 -13.70
CA VAL A 304 16.28 -6.46 -12.66
C VAL A 304 17.50 -7.12 -13.30
N GLU A 305 17.30 -8.05 -14.24
CA GLU A 305 18.40 -8.73 -14.94
C GLU A 305 19.26 -7.75 -15.77
N ARG A 306 18.64 -6.79 -16.46
CA ARG A 306 19.38 -5.73 -17.16
C ARG A 306 20.25 -4.93 -16.21
N ILE A 307 19.75 -4.53 -15.05
CA ILE A 307 20.54 -3.78 -14.06
C ILE A 307 21.72 -4.61 -13.56
N ARG A 308 21.51 -5.90 -13.26
CA ARG A 308 22.58 -6.83 -12.83
C ARG A 308 23.68 -7.01 -13.87
N SER A 309 23.33 -6.93 -15.16
CA SER A 309 24.27 -7.09 -16.26
C SER A 309 25.19 -5.89 -16.49
N ILE A 310 24.91 -4.72 -15.87
CA ILE A 310 25.74 -3.53 -15.99
C ILE A 310 27.04 -3.78 -15.20
N PRO A 311 28.22 -3.75 -15.85
CA PRO A 311 29.50 -3.90 -15.16
C PRO A 311 29.63 -2.81 -14.09
N LEU A 312 29.96 -3.20 -12.87
CA LEU A 312 30.32 -2.23 -11.83
C LEU A 312 31.50 -1.39 -12.38
N PRO A 313 31.47 -0.05 -12.24
CA PRO A 313 32.59 0.77 -12.66
C PRO A 313 33.85 0.25 -11.97
N SER A 314 34.86 -0.09 -12.77
CA SER A 314 36.19 -0.45 -12.25
C SER A 314 36.68 0.68 -11.38
N VAL A 315 36.79 0.44 -10.07
CA VAL A 315 37.33 1.42 -9.13
C VAL A 315 38.80 1.66 -9.52
N PRO A 316 39.20 2.90 -9.87
CA PRO A 316 40.59 3.22 -10.20
C PRO A 316 41.53 3.12 -8.99
#